data_AF-A0A5P2C6Q2-F1
#
_entry.id   AF-A0A5P2C6Q2-F1
#
_cell.length_a   1.000
_cell.length_b   1.000
_cell.length_c   1.000
_cell.angle_alpha   90.00
_cell.angle_beta   90.00
_cell.angle_gamma   90.00
#
_symmetry.space_group_name_H-M   'P 1'
#
loop_
_entity.id
_entity.type
_entity.pdbx_description
1 polymer ?
#
loop_
_entity_poly.entity_id
_entity_poly.type
_entity_poly.pdbx_seq_one_letter_code
_entity_poly.pdbx_strand_id
1 'polypeptide(L)'
;MGKWGYGPFDNDGAADFAGDLDATPLSRRVQAIRSALASVAGDGSPHIEGGRAELAIAAAALTVRGVEGGDEFQSATWGPNGEIPPIPKELVPLALEAISRLLVTSNDLRDDWSVEEGGAEWLAMLRRLRAVLDRESAAGVPLSAPGAEGQKQGPHRARRSAHEDESIQEGLW
;
A
#
# COMPACT_ATOMS: atom_id res chain seq x y z
N MET A 1 -20.84 14.29 -3.26
CA MET A 1 -21.06 12.88 -3.63
C MET A 1 -21.86 12.22 -2.53
N GLY A 2 -22.81 11.35 -2.87
CA GLY A 2 -23.64 10.60 -1.95
C GLY A 2 -22.94 9.35 -1.43
N LYS A 3 -23.41 8.88 -0.27
CA LYS A 3 -23.00 7.63 0.38
C LYS A 3 -24.24 6.92 0.94
N TRP A 4 -24.29 5.60 0.84
CA TRP A 4 -25.42 4.77 1.30
C TRP A 4 -24.99 3.64 2.25
N GLY A 5 -23.73 3.65 2.63
CA GLY A 5 -23.14 2.67 3.53
C GLY A 5 -21.71 3.07 3.89
N TYR A 6 -21.03 2.17 4.61
CA TYR A 6 -19.67 2.35 5.07
C TYR A 6 -18.69 1.41 4.36
N GLY A 7 -19.16 0.59 3.43
CA GLY A 7 -18.30 -0.28 2.63
C GLY A 7 -17.45 0.50 1.61
N PRO A 8 -16.35 -0.08 1.11
CA PRO A 8 -15.47 0.57 0.14
C PRO A 8 -16.16 1.10 -1.12
N PHE A 9 -17.25 0.47 -1.53
CA PHE A 9 -18.01 0.81 -2.74
C PHE A 9 -19.35 1.50 -2.44
N ASP A 10 -19.64 1.84 -1.17
CA ASP A 10 -20.94 2.39 -0.78
C ASP A 10 -21.02 3.92 -0.87
N ASN A 11 -20.42 4.48 -1.92
CA ASN A 11 -20.37 5.91 -2.23
C ASN A 11 -20.26 6.14 -3.74
N ASP A 12 -20.68 7.31 -4.23
CA ASP A 12 -20.69 7.63 -5.65
C ASP A 12 -19.29 7.48 -6.27
N GLY A 13 -18.24 8.03 -5.64
CA GLY A 13 -16.89 8.03 -6.21
C GLY A 13 -16.32 6.63 -6.44
N ALA A 14 -16.54 5.71 -5.51
CA ALA A 14 -16.13 4.32 -5.64
C ALA A 14 -16.98 3.54 -6.66
N ALA A 15 -18.29 3.81 -6.73
CA ALA A 15 -19.17 3.19 -7.72
C ALA A 15 -18.83 3.66 -9.15
N ASP A 16 -18.55 4.94 -9.33
CA ASP A 16 -18.08 5.52 -10.59
C ASP A 16 -16.72 4.92 -10.99
N PHE A 17 -15.78 4.81 -10.04
CA PHE A 17 -14.50 4.15 -10.29
C PHE A 17 -14.65 2.69 -10.73
N ALA A 18 -15.59 1.95 -10.14
CA ALA A 18 -15.90 0.59 -10.56
C ALA A 18 -16.43 0.54 -12.00
N GLY A 19 -17.35 1.45 -12.36
CA GLY A 19 -17.85 1.60 -13.72
C GLY A 19 -16.75 1.96 -14.73
N ASP A 20 -15.84 2.86 -14.35
CA ASP A 20 -14.70 3.26 -15.17
C ASP A 20 -13.71 2.11 -15.38
N LEU A 21 -13.46 1.29 -14.35
CA LEU A 21 -12.67 0.06 -14.50
C LEU A 21 -13.32 -0.89 -15.50
N ASP A 22 -14.65 -1.01 -15.46
CA ASP A 22 -15.39 -1.86 -16.39
C ASP A 22 -15.36 -1.37 -17.84
N ALA A 23 -15.37 -0.05 -18.04
CA ALA A 23 -15.16 0.56 -19.36
C ALA A 23 -13.69 0.51 -19.82
N THR A 24 -12.75 0.33 -18.89
CA THR A 24 -11.31 0.29 -19.17
C THR A 24 -10.89 -1.05 -19.78
N PRO A 25 -10.06 -1.06 -20.85
CA PRO A 25 -9.50 -2.30 -21.40
C PRO A 25 -8.79 -3.14 -20.33
N LEU A 26 -8.97 -4.46 -20.36
CA LEU A 26 -8.45 -5.38 -19.34
C LEU A 26 -6.97 -5.16 -19.01
N SER A 27 -6.14 -4.92 -20.05
CA SER A 27 -4.70 -4.66 -19.92
C SER A 27 -4.34 -3.36 -19.19
N ARG A 28 -5.28 -2.44 -18.99
CA ARG A 28 -5.08 -1.14 -18.32
C ARG A 28 -5.70 -1.07 -16.92
N ARG A 29 -6.56 -2.02 -16.54
CA ARG A 29 -7.26 -2.00 -15.24
C ARG A 29 -6.29 -2.01 -14.05
N VAL A 30 -5.23 -2.81 -14.10
CA VAL A 30 -4.19 -2.81 -13.05
C VAL A 30 -3.52 -1.44 -12.89
N GLN A 31 -3.26 -0.76 -14.00
CA GLN A 31 -2.66 0.58 -13.96
C GLN A 31 -3.64 1.60 -13.37
N ALA A 32 -4.93 1.52 -13.66
CA ALA A 32 -5.95 2.37 -13.04
C ALA A 32 -6.02 2.18 -11.52
N ILE A 33 -6.01 0.93 -11.05
CA ILE A 33 -5.95 0.59 -9.61
C ILE A 33 -4.68 1.16 -8.98
N ARG A 34 -3.51 0.95 -9.60
CA ARG A 34 -2.23 1.51 -9.13
C ARG A 34 -2.29 3.04 -9.02
N SER A 35 -2.84 3.72 -10.04
CA SER A 35 -2.94 5.18 -10.06
C SER A 35 -3.83 5.72 -8.94
N ALA A 36 -4.97 5.07 -8.66
CA ALA A 36 -5.85 5.44 -7.56
C ALA A 36 -5.13 5.34 -6.20
N LEU A 37 -4.42 4.24 -5.95
CA LEU A 37 -3.61 4.06 -4.74
C LEU A 37 -2.50 5.11 -4.61
N ALA A 38 -1.74 5.32 -5.69
CA ALA A 38 -0.61 6.24 -5.72
C ALA A 38 -1.03 7.71 -5.51
N SER A 39 -2.27 8.06 -5.91
CA SER A 39 -2.83 9.40 -5.71
C SER A 39 -2.96 9.81 -4.24
N VAL A 40 -2.92 8.83 -3.33
CA VAL A 40 -2.98 9.03 -1.87
C VAL A 40 -1.64 8.66 -1.23
N ALA A 41 -1.07 7.48 -1.53
CA ALA A 41 0.14 7.00 -0.86
C ALA A 41 1.33 7.97 -1.00
N GLY A 42 1.58 8.47 -2.21
CA GLY A 42 2.73 9.33 -2.52
C GLY A 42 2.48 10.83 -2.43
N ASP A 43 1.27 11.26 -2.05
CA ASP A 43 0.95 12.68 -1.93
C ASP A 43 1.60 13.25 -0.66
N GLY A 44 2.31 14.37 -0.75
CA GLY A 44 2.89 15.08 0.41
C GLY A 44 1.90 16.02 1.10
N SER A 45 0.70 16.22 0.54
CA SER A 45 -0.29 17.17 1.02
C SER A 45 -0.71 16.91 2.48
N PRO A 46 -0.85 17.96 3.30
CA PRO A 46 -1.35 17.84 4.68
C PRO A 46 -2.85 17.46 4.74
N HIS A 47 -3.55 17.50 3.61
CA HIS A 47 -4.96 17.20 3.50
C HIS A 47 -5.27 16.42 2.21
N ILE A 48 -6.11 15.39 2.29
CA ILE A 48 -6.47 14.51 1.16
C ILE A 48 -7.93 14.76 0.77
N GLU A 49 -8.15 15.01 -0.51
CA GLU A 49 -9.47 15.22 -1.09
C GLU A 49 -10.33 13.95 -1.03
N GLY A 50 -11.62 14.12 -0.74
CA GLY A 50 -12.59 13.05 -0.55
C GLY A 50 -12.68 12.09 -1.74
N GLY A 51 -12.79 12.62 -2.96
CA GLY A 51 -12.86 11.77 -4.17
C GLY A 51 -11.62 10.90 -4.37
N ARG A 52 -10.42 11.44 -4.10
CA ARG A 52 -9.18 10.65 -4.15
C ARG A 52 -9.15 9.58 -3.06
N ALA A 53 -9.63 9.91 -1.86
CA ALA A 53 -9.73 8.96 -0.76
C ALA A 53 -10.71 7.81 -1.08
N GLU A 54 -11.89 8.10 -1.63
CA GLU A 54 -12.89 7.11 -2.05
C GLU A 54 -12.31 6.12 -3.07
N LEU A 55 -11.68 6.65 -4.14
CA LEU A 55 -11.03 5.85 -5.17
C LEU A 55 -9.90 4.97 -4.60
N ALA A 56 -9.08 5.52 -3.70
CA ALA A 56 -7.98 4.78 -3.09
C ALA A 56 -8.49 3.65 -2.17
N ILE A 57 -9.59 3.87 -1.43
CA ILE A 57 -10.22 2.84 -0.60
C ILE A 57 -10.79 1.71 -1.46
N ALA A 58 -11.50 2.04 -2.55
CA ALA A 58 -12.03 1.07 -3.50
C ALA A 58 -10.89 0.27 -4.16
N ALA A 59 -9.82 0.94 -4.61
CA ALA A 59 -8.66 0.30 -5.18
C ALA A 59 -7.94 -0.62 -4.19
N ALA A 60 -7.82 -0.22 -2.92
CA ALA A 60 -7.23 -1.04 -1.86
C ALA A 60 -8.08 -2.30 -1.58
N ALA A 61 -9.40 -2.17 -1.56
CA ALA A 61 -10.31 -3.31 -1.44
C ALA A 61 -10.11 -4.33 -2.56
N LEU A 62 -9.88 -3.89 -3.80
CA LEU A 62 -9.60 -4.81 -4.90
C LEU A 62 -8.30 -5.60 -4.70
N THR A 63 -7.26 -5.00 -4.10
CA THR A 63 -5.97 -5.70 -3.88
C THR A 63 -6.05 -6.89 -2.94
N VAL A 64 -7.06 -6.95 -2.08
CA VAL A 64 -7.32 -8.06 -1.16
C VAL A 64 -8.40 -9.02 -1.68
N ARG A 65 -8.82 -8.90 -2.94
CA ARG A 65 -9.75 -9.85 -3.55
C ARG A 65 -9.14 -11.25 -3.59
N GLY A 66 -9.87 -12.25 -3.09
CA GLY A 66 -9.41 -13.64 -3.03
C GLY A 66 -8.39 -13.92 -1.92
N VAL A 67 -8.14 -12.93 -1.06
CA VAL A 67 -7.40 -13.10 0.21
C VAL A 67 -8.40 -13.51 1.30
N GLU A 68 -7.96 -14.34 2.26
CA GLU A 68 -8.78 -14.69 3.42
C GLU A 68 -9.26 -13.43 4.17
N GLY A 69 -10.58 -13.27 4.32
CA GLY A 69 -11.18 -12.08 4.93
C GLY A 69 -11.21 -10.83 4.03
N GLY A 70 -10.72 -10.91 2.78
CA GLY A 70 -10.79 -9.83 1.81
C GLY A 70 -12.16 -9.69 1.12
N ASP A 71 -12.98 -10.74 1.17
CA ASP A 71 -14.31 -10.77 0.56
C ASP A 71 -15.28 -9.77 1.22
N GLU A 72 -15.07 -9.40 2.50
CA GLU A 72 -15.91 -8.42 3.20
C GLU A 72 -15.85 -7.02 2.56
N PHE A 73 -14.79 -6.73 1.79
CA PHE A 73 -14.54 -5.43 1.17
C PHE A 73 -15.02 -5.35 -0.28
N GLN A 74 -15.52 -6.45 -0.85
CA GLN A 74 -16.05 -6.47 -2.19
C GLN A 74 -17.53 -6.10 -2.19
N SER A 75 -18.01 -5.52 -3.29
CA SER A 75 -19.43 -5.25 -3.49
C SER A 75 -19.89 -5.88 -4.80
N ALA A 76 -20.94 -6.69 -4.73
CA ALA A 76 -21.59 -7.27 -5.90
C ALA A 76 -22.55 -6.29 -6.60
N THR A 77 -22.95 -5.21 -5.91
CA THR A 77 -23.91 -4.23 -6.43
C THR A 77 -23.22 -3.00 -7.00
N TRP A 78 -22.20 -2.52 -6.30
CA TRP A 78 -21.53 -1.24 -6.61
C TRP A 78 -20.03 -1.39 -6.89
N GLY A 79 -19.50 -2.61 -6.82
CA GLY A 79 -18.15 -2.93 -7.26
C GLY A 79 -18.07 -3.23 -8.75
N PRO A 80 -16.86 -3.49 -9.29
CA PRO A 80 -16.69 -3.84 -10.69
C PRO A 80 -17.42 -5.13 -11.03
N ASN A 81 -18.22 -5.11 -12.09
CA ASN A 81 -18.95 -6.25 -12.63
C ASN A 81 -18.15 -7.02 -13.67
N GLY A 82 -17.20 -6.36 -14.33
CA GLY A 82 -16.30 -6.96 -15.31
C GLY A 82 -15.10 -7.66 -14.68
N GLU A 83 -14.33 -8.32 -15.54
CA GLU A 83 -13.13 -9.05 -15.11
C GLU A 83 -12.09 -8.09 -14.52
N ILE A 84 -11.68 -8.37 -13.28
CA ILE A 84 -10.50 -7.75 -12.68
C ILE A 84 -9.32 -8.71 -12.92
N PRO A 85 -8.29 -8.29 -13.68
CA PRO A 85 -7.14 -9.14 -13.92
C PRO A 85 -6.41 -9.40 -12.59
N PRO A 86 -5.60 -10.48 -12.49
CA PRO A 86 -4.81 -10.75 -11.31
C PRO A 86 -4.00 -9.52 -10.88
N ILE A 87 -4.25 -9.05 -9.66
CA ILE A 87 -3.59 -7.86 -9.12
C ILE A 87 -2.20 -8.27 -8.64
N PRO A 88 -1.13 -7.63 -9.14
CA PRO A 88 0.22 -7.95 -8.72
C PRO A 88 0.45 -7.69 -7.22
N LYS A 89 1.10 -8.62 -6.53
CA LYS A 89 1.33 -8.56 -5.07
C LYS A 89 2.14 -7.33 -4.64
N GLU A 90 2.94 -6.74 -5.53
CA GLU A 90 3.66 -5.51 -5.24
C GLU A 90 2.74 -4.29 -5.02
N LEU A 91 1.45 -4.38 -5.35
CA LEU A 91 0.48 -3.34 -5.03
C LEU A 91 -0.03 -3.39 -3.60
N VAL A 92 0.15 -4.50 -2.87
CA VAL A 92 -0.31 -4.63 -1.48
C VAL A 92 0.38 -3.63 -0.54
N PRO A 93 1.73 -3.44 -0.58
CA PRO A 93 2.38 -2.39 0.21
C PRO A 93 1.88 -0.98 -0.14
N LEU A 94 1.62 -0.70 -1.42
CA LEU A 94 1.10 0.60 -1.86
C LEU A 94 -0.33 0.84 -1.34
N ALA A 95 -1.18 -0.19 -1.36
CA ALA A 95 -2.52 -0.13 -0.78
C ALA A 95 -2.48 0.06 0.75
N LEU A 96 -1.57 -0.65 1.44
CA LEU A 96 -1.35 -0.50 2.87
C LEU A 96 -0.92 0.93 3.22
N GLU A 97 -0.02 1.52 2.44
CA GLU A 97 0.43 2.90 2.61
C GLU A 97 -0.73 3.89 2.42
N ALA A 98 -1.52 3.75 1.35
CA ALA A 98 -2.67 4.61 1.09
C ALA A 98 -3.68 4.59 2.23
N ILE A 99 -4.10 3.40 2.68
CA ILE A 99 -5.05 3.27 3.80
C ILE A 99 -4.45 3.77 5.12
N SER A 100 -3.18 3.49 5.38
CA SER A 100 -2.49 4.00 6.58
C SER A 100 -2.45 5.51 6.59
N ARG A 101 -2.22 6.15 5.43
CA ARG A 101 -2.25 7.60 5.29
C ARG A 101 -3.63 8.18 5.58
N LEU A 102 -4.70 7.60 5.01
CA LEU A 102 -6.08 8.03 5.30
C LEU A 102 -6.47 7.90 6.78
N LEU A 103 -5.79 7.01 7.51
CA LEU A 103 -5.98 6.82 8.94
C LEU A 103 -5.21 7.83 9.84
N VAL A 104 -4.30 8.63 9.30
CA VAL A 104 -3.50 9.57 10.10
C VAL A 104 -3.56 11.00 9.59
N THR A 105 -3.75 11.19 8.29
CA THR A 105 -3.82 12.51 7.65
C THR A 105 -5.26 13.02 7.62
N SER A 106 -5.46 14.32 7.80
CA SER A 106 -6.76 14.98 7.59
C SER A 106 -7.24 14.74 6.16
N ASN A 107 -8.54 14.51 5.99
CA ASN A 107 -9.16 14.28 4.69
C ASN A 107 -10.65 14.57 4.76
N ASP A 108 -11.24 14.97 3.63
CA ASP A 108 -12.66 15.33 3.56
C ASP A 108 -13.56 14.21 4.11
N LEU A 109 -13.24 12.94 3.84
CA LEU A 109 -14.06 11.83 4.34
C LEU A 109 -14.09 11.77 5.86
N ARG A 110 -12.98 12.04 6.55
CA ARG A 110 -12.97 12.11 8.02
C ARG A 110 -13.82 13.25 8.54
N ASP A 111 -13.71 14.40 7.90
CA ASP A 111 -14.47 15.59 8.29
C ASP A 111 -15.98 15.30 8.11
N ASP A 112 -16.36 14.71 6.97
CA ASP A 112 -17.72 14.29 6.67
C ASP A 112 -18.23 13.19 7.62
N TRP A 113 -17.45 12.16 7.89
CA TRP A 113 -17.87 11.06 8.78
C TRP A 113 -17.85 11.43 10.26
N SER A 114 -17.15 12.50 10.66
CA SER A 114 -17.09 12.94 12.07
C SER A 114 -18.43 13.44 12.62
N VAL A 115 -19.33 13.88 11.73
CA VAL A 115 -20.65 14.42 12.07
C VAL A 115 -21.79 13.45 11.79
N GLU A 116 -21.48 12.24 11.29
CA GLU A 116 -22.45 11.25 10.84
C GLU A 116 -22.50 10.06 11.82
N GLU A 117 -23.69 9.49 12.03
CA GLU A 117 -23.87 8.37 12.97
C GLU A 117 -23.05 7.13 12.58
N GLY A 118 -22.78 6.92 11.28
CA GLY A 118 -22.01 5.77 10.77
C GLY A 118 -20.47 5.96 10.76
N GLY A 119 -19.97 7.06 11.32
CA GLY A 119 -18.53 7.37 11.26
C GLY A 119 -17.65 6.34 12.00
N ALA A 120 -18.16 5.75 13.08
CA ALA A 120 -17.45 4.72 13.83
C ALA A 120 -17.30 3.42 13.01
N GLU A 121 -18.35 3.03 12.30
CA GLU A 121 -18.43 1.86 11.43
C GLU A 121 -17.51 2.02 10.22
N TRP A 122 -17.50 3.20 9.60
CA TRP A 122 -16.59 3.53 8.51
C TRP A 122 -15.13 3.46 8.94
N LEU A 123 -14.79 4.04 10.10
CA LEU A 123 -13.43 3.98 10.61
C LEU A 123 -13.03 2.55 11.02
N ALA A 124 -13.96 1.76 11.55
CA ALA A 124 -13.75 0.35 11.85
C ALA A 124 -13.52 -0.47 10.57
N MET A 125 -14.28 -0.20 9.49
CA MET A 125 -14.08 -0.79 8.17
C MET A 125 -12.66 -0.51 7.66
N LEU A 126 -12.20 0.74 7.69
CA LEU A 126 -10.85 1.09 7.24
C LEU A 126 -9.75 0.38 8.03
N ARG A 127 -9.94 0.23 9.35
CA ARG A 127 -8.99 -0.49 10.20
C ARG A 127 -8.95 -1.99 9.89
N ARG A 128 -10.09 -2.61 9.61
CA ARG A 128 -10.14 -4.03 9.18
C ARG A 128 -9.45 -4.22 7.83
N LEU A 129 -9.71 -3.33 6.85
CA LEU A 129 -9.04 -3.36 5.56
C LEU A 129 -7.52 -3.23 5.71
N ARG A 130 -7.06 -2.29 6.54
CA ARG A 130 -5.63 -2.15 6.87
C ARG A 130 -5.03 -3.43 7.47
N ALA A 131 -5.76 -4.10 8.36
CA ALA A 131 -5.26 -5.33 9.01
C ALA A 131 -5.09 -6.48 8.01
N VAL A 132 -6.01 -6.63 7.05
CA VAL A 132 -5.85 -7.61 5.96
C VAL A 132 -4.64 -7.26 5.11
N LEU A 133 -4.50 -6.00 4.69
CA LEU A 133 -3.35 -5.53 3.90
C LEU A 133 -2.01 -5.72 4.61
N ASP A 134 -1.94 -5.45 5.91
CA ASP A 134 -0.74 -5.63 6.73
C ASP A 134 -0.30 -7.10 6.79
N ARG A 135 -1.26 -8.02 7.00
CA ARG A 135 -1.01 -9.45 6.99
C ARG A 135 -0.51 -9.94 5.62
N GLU A 136 -1.14 -9.50 4.54
CA GLU A 136 -0.73 -9.87 3.18
C GLU A 136 0.64 -9.29 2.81
N SER A 137 0.94 -8.07 3.26
CA SER A 137 2.24 -7.46 3.08
C SER A 137 3.33 -8.26 3.81
N ALA A 138 3.07 -8.68 5.04
CA ALA A 138 3.99 -9.51 5.82
C ALA A 138 4.20 -10.91 5.20
N ALA A 139 3.16 -11.52 4.63
CA ALA A 139 3.26 -12.81 3.94
C ALA A 139 4.07 -12.74 2.63
N GLY A 140 4.19 -11.54 2.03
CA GLY A 140 4.96 -11.28 0.81
C GLY A 140 6.45 -11.06 1.03
N VAL A 141 6.91 -10.81 2.27
CA VAL A 141 8.33 -10.68 2.60
C VAL A 141 8.92 -12.08 2.75
N PRO A 142 9.85 -12.54 1.89
CA PRO A 142 10.52 -13.81 2.14
C PRO A 142 11.27 -13.71 3.46
N LEU A 143 10.99 -14.65 4.38
CA LEU A 143 11.74 -14.85 5.62
C LEU A 143 13.23 -14.98 5.25
N SER A 144 14.00 -13.90 5.35
CA SER A 144 15.46 -14.00 5.35
C SER A 144 15.82 -14.71 6.66
N ALA A 145 16.16 -16.00 6.56
CA ALA A 145 16.60 -16.79 7.70
C ALA A 145 17.79 -16.11 8.40
N PRO A 146 17.88 -16.13 9.75
CA PRO A 146 19.02 -15.58 10.44
C PRO A 146 20.26 -16.42 10.11
N GLY A 147 21.29 -15.77 9.58
CA GLY A 147 22.56 -16.37 9.21
C GLY A 147 23.18 -17.10 10.41
N ALA A 148 23.29 -18.42 10.29
CA ALA A 148 24.19 -19.22 11.09
C ALA A 148 25.62 -19.00 10.57
N GLU A 149 26.25 -17.88 10.91
CA GLU A 149 27.69 -17.73 10.74
C GLU A 149 28.39 -18.33 11.95
N GLY A 150 28.67 -19.63 11.81
CA GLY A 150 29.49 -20.40 12.71
C GLY A 150 30.90 -19.83 12.83
N GLN A 151 31.21 -19.42 14.05
CA GLN A 151 32.50 -19.50 14.70
C GLN A 151 33.48 -20.50 14.04
N LYS A 152 34.56 -19.99 13.44
CA LYS A 152 35.87 -20.66 13.49
C LYS A 152 36.97 -19.63 13.77
N GLN A 153 37.32 -19.54 15.06
CA GLN A 153 38.58 -18.99 15.52
C GLN A 153 39.70 -19.97 15.08
N GLY A 154 40.69 -19.47 14.34
CA GLY A 154 41.96 -20.16 14.11
C GLY A 154 43.09 -19.30 14.68
N PRO A 155 44.02 -19.85 15.49
CA PRO A 155 45.03 -19.04 16.16
C PRO A 155 46.26 -18.78 15.28
N HIS A 156 46.77 -17.56 15.41
CA HIS A 156 48.16 -17.11 15.30
C HIS A 156 49.11 -17.76 14.27
N ARG A 157 49.65 -16.91 13.38
CA ARG A 157 51.10 -16.75 13.32
C ARG A 157 51.52 -15.34 12.87
N ALA A 158 52.20 -14.65 13.77
CA ALA A 158 52.92 -13.42 13.49
C ALA A 158 54.16 -13.71 12.62
N ARG A 159 54.45 -12.85 11.66
CA ARG A 159 55.81 -12.52 11.24
C ARG A 159 55.90 -11.03 10.87
N ARG A 160 56.74 -10.33 11.63
CA ARG A 160 57.31 -9.01 11.32
C ARG A 160 58.30 -9.13 10.15
N SER A 161 58.41 -8.06 9.37
CA SER A 161 59.65 -7.34 8.96
C SER A 161 59.17 -6.28 7.94
N ALA A 162 59.20 -4.98 8.24
CA ALA A 162 60.36 -4.08 8.33
C ALA A 162 61.11 -3.94 6.99
N HIS A 163 60.83 -2.85 6.27
CA HIS A 163 61.77 -1.81 5.78
C HIS A 163 61.09 -0.99 4.67
N GLU A 164 61.03 0.34 4.84
CA GLU A 164 61.73 1.35 4.00
C GLU A 164 61.22 1.35 2.55
N ASP A 165 60.80 2.45 1.96
CA ASP A 165 61.59 3.66 1.74
C ASP A 165 60.72 4.67 0.97
N GLU A 166 61.10 5.95 1.00
CA GLU A 166 61.03 6.97 -0.08
C GLU A 166 59.96 6.88 -1.21
N SER A 167 59.44 7.95 -1.80
CA SER A 167 59.65 9.39 -1.80
C SER A 167 58.72 9.95 -2.91
N ILE A 168 58.61 11.29 -2.99
CA ILE A 168 58.16 12.10 -4.15
C ILE A 168 56.63 12.13 -4.39
N GLN A 169 55.92 13.16 -3.93
CA GLN A 169 55.70 14.48 -4.56
C GLN A 169 55.06 14.45 -5.96
N GLU A 170 53.79 14.81 -6.04
CA GLU A 170 53.15 15.54 -7.15
C GLU A 170 52.00 16.34 -6.47
N GLY A 171 51.84 17.65 -6.51
CA GLY A 171 52.19 18.62 -7.54
C GLY A 171 50.92 19.06 -8.29
N LEU A 172 49.98 19.75 -7.63
CA LEU A 172 48.85 20.42 -8.32
C LEU A 172 48.61 21.81 -7.73
N TRP A 173 48.88 22.79 -8.59
CA TRP A 173 48.36 24.15 -8.56
C TRP A 173 46.84 24.17 -8.74
#